data_AF-A0A519LT48-F1
#
_entry.id   AF-A0A519LT48-F1
#
_cell.length_a   1.000
_cell.length_b   1.000
_cell.length_c   1.000
_cell.angle_alpha   90.00
_cell.angle_beta   90.00
_cell.angle_gamma   90.00
#
_symmetry.space_group_name_H-M   'P 1'
#
loop_
_entity.id
_entity.type
_entity.pdbx_description
1 polymer ?
#
loop_
_entity_poly.entity_id
_entity_poly.type
_entity_poly.pdbx_seq_one_letter_code
_entity_poly.pdbx_strand_id
1 'polypeptide(L)' 'QDNGAPGERPYHPGYYAAFVLDPDGNYIEAVFHGEAQRSAPSVKVTF' A
#
# COMPACT_ATOMS: atom_id res chain seq x y z
N GLN A 1 -1.98 -17.90 11.87
CA GLN A 1 -1.64 -17.92 10.43
C GLN A 1 -1.00 -16.58 10.15
N ASP A 2 0.22 -16.57 9.61
CA ASP A 2 0.93 -15.33 9.26
C ASP A 2 0.59 -15.00 7.80
N ASN A 3 0.21 -13.75 7.51
CA ASN A 3 -0.09 -13.29 6.15
C ASN A 3 1.16 -12.93 5.34
N GLY A 4 2.34 -13.16 5.94
CA GLY A 4 3.63 -13.08 5.31
C GLY A 4 4.39 -11.82 5.73
N ALA A 5 5.69 -12.00 5.95
CA ALA A 5 6.59 -10.92 6.32
C ALA A 5 6.60 -9.80 5.25
N PRO A 6 6.86 -8.54 5.65
CA PRO A 6 7.03 -7.41 4.74
C PRO A 6 8.01 -7.73 3.60
N GLY A 7 7.61 -7.49 2.35
CA GLY A 7 8.44 -7.81 1.18
C GLY A 7 7.81 -7.49 -0.16
N GLU A 8 8.60 -7.56 -1.23
CA GLU A 8 8.10 -7.51 -2.60
C GLU A 8 7.18 -8.70 -2.88
N ARG A 9 6.12 -8.48 -3.65
CA ARG A 9 5.18 -9.53 -4.06
C ARG A 9 5.13 -9.66 -5.58
N PRO A 10 4.92 -10.88 -6.10
CA PRO A 10 4.84 -11.14 -7.54
C PRO A 10 3.49 -10.68 -8.09
N TYR A 11 3.32 -9.38 -8.26
CA TYR A 11 2.14 -8.78 -8.89
C TYR A 11 2.53 -7.83 -10.02
N HIS A 12 3.30 -6.79 -9.72
CA HIS A 12 4.02 -5.97 -10.70
C HIS A 12 5.33 -5.44 -10.10
N PRO A 13 6.30 -4.99 -10.92
CA PRO A 13 7.55 -4.43 -10.43
C PRO A 13 7.33 -3.28 -9.44
N GLY A 14 8.09 -3.26 -8.35
CA GLY A 14 7.99 -2.24 -7.30
C GLY A 14 6.81 -2.40 -6.34
N TYR A 15 6.01 -3.47 -6.45
CA TYR A 15 4.94 -3.76 -5.50
C TYR A 15 5.50 -4.39 -4.21
N TYR A 16 5.46 -3.62 -3.12
CA TYR A 16 5.84 -4.07 -1.78
C TYR A 16 4.61 -4.13 -0.89
N ALA A 17 4.46 -5.21 -0.12
CA ALA A 17 3.35 -5.38 0.82
C ALA A 17 3.83 -5.83 2.19
N ALA A 18 3.14 -5.37 3.22
CA ALA A 18 3.33 -5.74 4.61
C ALA A 18 1.96 -5.89 5.29
N PHE A 19 1.88 -6.77 6.28
CA PHE A 19 0.67 -6.95 7.10
C PHE A 19 0.94 -6.57 8.54
N VAL A 20 -0.01 -5.86 9.15
CA VAL A 20 -0.03 -5.58 10.58
C VAL A 20 -1.37 -5.99 11.16
N LEU A 21 -1.37 -6.43 12.42
CA LEU A 21 -2.59 -6.73 13.15
C LEU A 21 -3.00 -5.48 13.93
N ASP A 22 -4.25 -5.06 13.78
CA ASP A 22 -4.82 -4.01 14.63
C ASP A 22 -5.31 -4.59 15.98
N PRO A 23 -5.63 -3.75 16.97
CA PRO A 23 -6.13 -4.21 18.28
C PRO A 23 -7.44 -4.99 18.22
N ASP A 24 -8.24 -4.80 17.18
CA ASP A 24 -9.52 -5.48 16.98
C ASP A 24 -9.34 -6.85 16.29
N GLY A 25 -8.11 -7.20 15.93
CA GLY A 25 -7.75 -8.46 15.29
C GLY A 25 -7.89 -8.46 13.77
N ASN A 26 -8.04 -7.30 13.12
CA ASN A 26 -8.04 -7.21 11.66
C ASN A 26 -6.61 -7.15 11.12
N TYR A 27 -6.41 -7.79 9.98
CA TYR A 27 -5.18 -7.68 9.22
C TYR A 27 -5.26 -6.49 8.26
N ILE A 28 -4.44 -5.49 8.52
CA ILE A 28 -4.28 -4.32 7.65
C ILE A 28 -3.12 -4.59 6.71
N GLU A 29 -3.37 -4.50 5.41
CA GLU A 29 -2.33 -4.56 4.38
C GLU A 29 -1.83 -3.14 4.06
N ALA A 30 -0.54 -2.91 4.28
CA ALA A 30 0.15 -1.71 3.84
C ALA A 30 0.90 -2.02 2.55
N VAL A 31 0.55 -1.30 1.47
CA VAL A 31 1.08 -1.54 0.13
C VAL A 31 1.78 -0.30 -0.42
N PHE A 32 2.86 -0.52 -1.18
CA PHE A 32 3.53 0.49 -1.97
C PHE A 32 3.58 0.03 -3.42
N HIS A 33 3.06 0.86 -4.33
CA HIS A 33 2.95 0.55 -5.77
C HIS A 33 4.05 1.23 -6.61
N GLY A 34 5.10 1.77 -5.98
CA GLY A 34 6.05 2.65 -6.65
C GLY A 34 5.65 4.13 -6.59
N GLU A 35 6.39 4.99 -7.29
CA GLU A 35 6.12 6.43 -7.32
C GLU A 35 4.74 6.72 -7.93
N ALA A 36 3.90 7.42 -7.17
CA ALA A 36 2.61 7.87 -7.66
C ALA A 36 2.80 8.96 -8.73
N GLN A 37 2.50 8.64 -9.98
CA GLN A 37 2.40 9.64 -11.03
C GLN A 37 1.07 10.37 -10.90
N ARG A 38 1.12 11.70 -10.75
CA ARG A 38 -0.08 12.52 -10.72
C ARG A 38 -0.75 12.48 -12.09
N SER A 39 -2.02 12.09 -12.14
CA SER A 39 -2.80 12.06 -13.39
C SER A 39 -3.12 13.47 -13.93
N ALA A 40 -2.96 14.51 -13.11
CA ALA A 40 -3.09 15.89 -13.53
C ALA A 40 -2.11 16.82 -12.77
N PRO A 41 -1.57 17.85 -13.44
CA PRO A 41 -0.64 18.80 -12.82
C PRO A 41 -1.28 19.73 -11.77
N SER A 42 -2.60 19.91 -11.77
CA SER A 42 -3.29 20.78 -10.80
C SER A 42 -4.57 20.15 -10.27
N VAL A 43 -4.56 19.70 -9.02
CA VAL A 43 -5.79 19.55 -8.22
C VAL A 43 -5.92 20.84 -7.42
N LYS A 44 -6.90 21.69 -7.75
CA LYS A 44 -7.27 22.84 -6.90
C LYS A 44 -8.41 22.41 -5.99
N VAL A 45 -8.13 22.33 -4.69
CA VAL A 45 -9.18 22.16 -3.66
C VAL A 45 -9.60 23.55 -3.22
N THR A 46 -10.87 23.89 -3.43
CA THR A 46 -11.52 25.11 -2.91
C THR A 46 -12.52 24.73 -1.82
N PHE A 47 -12.54 25.53 -0.75
CA PHE A 47 -13.41 25.38 0.41
C PHE A 47 -14.70 26.18 0.25
#